data_AF-A0A9P3JSE7-F1
#
_entry.id   AF-A0A9P3JSE7-F1
#
_cell.length_a   1.000
_cell.length_b   1.000
_cell.length_c   1.000
_cell.angle_alpha   90.00
_cell.angle_beta   90.00
_cell.angle_gamma   90.00
#
_symmetry.space_group_name_H-M   'P 1'
#
loop_
_entity.id
_entity.type
_entity.pdbx_description
1 polymer ?
#
loop_
_entity_poly.entity_id
_entity_poly.type
_entity_poly.pdbx_seq_one_letter_code
_entity_poly.pdbx_strand_id
1 'polypeptide(L)'
;MRALEGVAGIPVPGPPVPTPISTNMTFIVPPNQVHQILNDAPECGSEFCNLLQLLVIISEPPIHVYAYNSWDAPHRQAVLKFPYPWDQVCPDAISQQS
;
A
#
# COMPACT_ATOMS: atom_id res chain seq x y z
N MET A 1 6.82 12.60 -4.25
CA MET A 1 6.21 11.32 -3.84
C MET A 1 6.85 10.19 -4.64
N ARG A 2 6.96 9.01 -4.04
CA ARG A 2 7.55 7.84 -4.70
C ARG A 2 6.90 6.54 -4.23
N ALA A 3 6.75 5.59 -5.14
CA ALA A 3 6.59 4.19 -4.76
C ALA A 3 7.98 3.62 -4.49
N LEU A 4 8.10 2.83 -3.43
CA LEU A 4 9.26 2.01 -3.14
C LEU A 4 8.84 0.57 -3.42
N GLU A 5 9.56 -0.12 -4.30
CA GLU A 5 9.19 -1.47 -4.75
C GLU A 5 10.28 -2.47 -4.36
N GLY A 6 9.86 -3.60 -3.80
CA GLY A 6 10.74 -4.72 -3.50
C GLY A 6 11.13 -5.49 -4.76
N VAL A 7 12.25 -6.20 -4.65
CA VAL A 7 12.79 -7.04 -5.72
C VAL A 7 12.06 -8.39 -5.74
N ALA A 8 11.52 -8.75 -6.90
CA ALA A 8 10.85 -10.03 -7.08
C ALA A 8 11.85 -11.20 -7.16
N GLY A 9 11.41 -12.39 -6.73
CA GLY A 9 12.17 -13.63 -6.92
C GLY A 9 13.30 -13.88 -5.93
N ILE A 10 13.43 -13.05 -4.88
CA ILE A 10 14.36 -13.27 -3.77
C ILE A 10 13.59 -13.52 -2.44
N PRO A 11 14.22 -14.06 -1.38
CA PRO A 11 13.51 -14.47 -0.15
C PRO A 11 13.06 -13.32 0.78
N VAL A 12 13.55 -12.11 0.52
CA VAL A 12 13.29 -10.86 1.26
C VAL A 12 12.91 -9.79 0.24
N PRO A 13 12.17 -8.73 0.61
CA PRO A 13 11.91 -7.61 -0.29
C PRO A 13 13.19 -6.97 -0.87
N GLY A 14 14.26 -6.92 -0.08
CA GLY A 14 15.54 -6.32 -0.47
C GLY A 14 15.48 -4.79 -0.54
N PRO A 15 16.60 -4.12 -0.87
CA PRO A 15 16.62 -2.66 -0.94
C PRO A 15 15.59 -2.18 -1.98
N PRO A 16 14.67 -1.28 -1.59
CA PRO A 16 13.58 -0.90 -2.48
C PRO A 16 14.08 -0.05 -3.64
N VAL A 17 13.48 -0.25 -4.81
CA VAL A 17 13.68 0.61 -5.98
C VAL A 17 12.68 1.76 -5.91
N PRO A 18 13.13 3.03 -5.91
CA PRO A 18 12.25 4.18 -5.91
C PRO A 18 11.74 4.52 -7.32
N THR A 19 10.42 4.58 -7.46
CA THR A 19 9.73 5.04 -8.67
C THR A 19 9.04 6.36 -8.38
N PRO A 20 9.39 7.47 -9.06
CA PRO A 20 8.72 8.74 -8.86
C PRO A 20 7.26 8.65 -9.29
N ILE A 21 6.38 9.27 -8.50
CA ILE A 21 4.98 9.44 -8.86
C ILE A 21 4.70 10.94 -8.94
N SER A 22 3.92 11.35 -9.93
CA SER A 22 3.49 12.74 -10.12
C SER A 22 1.97 12.85 -10.18
N THR A 23 1.46 14.07 -10.11
CA THR A 23 0.04 14.34 -10.31
C THR A 23 -0.44 13.79 -11.65
N ASN A 24 -1.65 13.23 -11.66
CA ASN A 24 -2.30 12.64 -12.83
C ASN A 24 -1.55 11.43 -13.44
N MET A 25 -0.63 10.84 -12.69
CA MET A 25 0.01 9.58 -13.04
C MET A 25 -0.80 8.40 -12.51
N THR A 26 -0.79 7.30 -13.26
CA THR A 26 -1.26 5.99 -12.78
C THR A 26 -0.09 5.02 -12.83
N PHE A 27 0.00 4.15 -11.83
CA PHE A 27 0.92 3.03 -11.80
C PHE A 27 0.18 1.78 -11.33
N ILE A 28 0.71 0.60 -11.66
CA ILE A 28 0.12 -0.69 -11.33
C ILE A 28 1.11 -1.42 -10.45
N VAL A 29 0.62 -1.99 -9.35
CA VAL A 29 1.39 -2.90 -8.51
C VAL A 29 1.10 -4.33 -8.96
N PRO A 30 2.09 -5.06 -9.51
CA PRO A 30 1.99 -6.49 -9.76
C PRO A 30 1.51 -7.31 -8.53
N PRO A 31 0.75 -8.39 -8.74
CA PRO A 31 0.32 -9.26 -7.65
C PRO A 31 1.47 -9.72 -6.76
N ASN A 32 1.28 -9.65 -5.44
CA ASN A 32 2.26 -10.03 -4.41
C ASN A 32 3.58 -9.24 -4.41
N GLN A 33 3.73 -8.19 -5.22
CA GLN A 33 4.91 -7.34 -5.14
C GLN A 33 4.88 -6.51 -3.85
N VAL A 34 5.96 -6.60 -3.07
CA VAL A 34 6.13 -5.78 -1.87
C VAL A 34 6.34 -4.33 -2.29
N HIS A 35 5.60 -3.41 -1.70
CA HIS A 35 5.68 -1.99 -2.05
C HIS A 35 5.34 -1.09 -0.86
N GLN A 36 5.78 0.16 -0.93
CA GLN A 36 5.41 1.23 0.00
C GLN A 36 5.19 2.52 -0.79
N ILE A 37 4.07 3.19 -0.53
CA ILE A 37 3.81 4.53 -1.08
C ILE A 37 4.30 5.56 -0.06
N LEU A 38 5.26 6.38 -0.47
CA LEU A 38 5.88 7.38 0.38
C LEU A 38 5.57 8.78 -0.15
N ASN A 39 4.88 9.56 0.68
CA ASN A 39 4.79 10.99 0.51
C ASN A 39 6.04 11.65 1.10
N ASP A 40 7.00 11.97 0.24
CA ASP A 40 8.26 12.66 0.55
C ASP A 40 8.25 14.13 0.09
N ALA A 41 7.07 14.73 -0.04
CA ALA A 41 6.95 16.15 -0.34
C ALA A 41 7.63 16.98 0.76
N PRO A 42 8.47 17.98 0.39
CA PRO A 42 9.08 18.85 1.38
C PRO A 42 8.01 19.64 2.12
N GLU A 43 8.29 19.99 3.38
CA GLU A 43 7.47 20.98 4.07
C GLU A 43 7.40 22.26 3.23
N CYS A 44 6.20 22.78 3.12
CA CYS A 44 5.91 24.00 2.40
C CYS A 44 4.99 24.82 3.28
N GLY A 45 5.11 26.16 3.21
CA GLY A 45 4.55 27.08 4.21
C GLY A 45 3.02 27.17 4.26
N SER A 46 2.29 26.21 3.70
CA SER A 46 0.84 26.08 3.85
C SER A 46 0.48 24.70 4.37
N GLU A 47 -0.64 24.61 5.08
CA GLU A 47 -1.11 23.38 5.74
C GLU A 47 -1.44 22.23 4.78
N PHE A 48 -1.68 22.54 3.50
CA PHE A 48 -2.22 21.58 2.52
C PHE A 48 -1.26 21.20 1.40
N CYS A 49 -0.13 21.89 1.26
CA CYS A 49 0.73 21.74 0.08
C CYS A 49 1.56 20.45 0.06
N ASN A 50 1.60 19.71 1.17
CA ASN A 50 2.22 18.40 1.27
C ASN A 50 1.18 17.26 1.37
N LEU A 51 -0.11 17.51 1.18
CA LEU A 51 -1.12 16.44 1.19
C LEU A 51 -1.07 15.63 -0.09
N LEU A 52 -1.10 14.30 0.07
CA LEU A 52 -1.19 13.36 -1.04
C LEU A 52 -2.60 12.79 -1.11
N GLN A 53 -3.26 12.97 -2.25
CA GLN A 53 -4.54 12.34 -2.56
C GLN A 53 -4.36 11.29 -3.66
N LEU A 54 -4.91 10.09 -3.46
CA LEU A 54 -4.84 8.96 -4.38
C LEU A 54 -6.22 8.33 -4.56
N LEU A 55 -6.49 7.82 -5.76
CA LEU A 55 -7.56 6.87 -6.03
C LEU A 55 -6.94 5.47 -6.15
N VAL A 56 -7.43 4.52 -5.34
CA VAL A 56 -6.90 3.15 -5.30
C VAL A 56 -7.99 2.17 -5.70
N ILE A 57 -7.67 1.27 -6.63
CA ILE A 57 -8.57 0.21 -7.11
C ILE A 57 -7.90 -1.14 -6.85
N ILE A 58 -8.66 -2.09 -6.29
CA ILE A 58 -8.23 -3.48 -6.07
C ILE A 58 -9.21 -4.44 -6.78
N SER A 59 -8.71 -5.54 -7.33
CA SER A 59 -9.51 -6.49 -8.11
C SER A 59 -10.28 -7.50 -7.25
N GLU A 60 -9.80 -7.83 -6.05
CA GLU A 60 -10.33 -8.90 -5.19
C GLU A 60 -10.57 -8.40 -3.74
N PRO A 61 -11.61 -7.58 -3.49
CA PRO A 61 -11.97 -7.18 -2.13
C PRO A 61 -12.62 -8.33 -1.33
N PRO A 62 -12.48 -8.35 0.02
CA PRO A 62 -11.73 -7.43 0.86
C PRO A 62 -10.21 -7.65 0.78
N ILE A 63 -9.44 -6.62 1.10
CA ILE A 63 -7.98 -6.65 0.95
C ILE A 63 -7.31 -7.56 2.00
N HIS A 64 -6.30 -8.32 1.57
CA HIS A 64 -5.43 -9.10 2.44
C HIS A 64 -4.02 -8.53 2.43
N VAL A 65 -3.66 -7.74 3.45
CA VAL A 65 -2.36 -7.06 3.52
C VAL A 65 -1.36 -7.85 4.34
N TYR A 66 -0.24 -8.25 3.73
CA TYR A 66 0.92 -8.80 4.45
C TYR A 66 1.91 -7.68 4.75
N ALA A 67 2.01 -7.29 6.02
CA ALA A 67 2.86 -6.19 6.47
C ALA A 67 4.26 -6.67 6.87
N TYR A 68 5.27 -5.90 6.49
CA TYR A 68 6.68 -6.15 6.80
C TYR A 68 7.16 -5.10 7.82
N ASN A 69 8.06 -5.50 8.73
CA ASN A 69 8.70 -4.56 9.66
C ASN A 69 9.90 -3.82 9.04
N SER A 70 10.48 -4.37 7.97
CA SER A 70 11.66 -3.88 7.28
C SER A 70 11.77 -4.52 5.89
N TRP A 71 12.56 -3.90 5.02
CA TRP A 71 12.85 -4.41 3.67
C TRP A 71 13.71 -5.68 3.66
N ASP A 72 14.40 -5.98 4.77
CA ASP A 72 15.25 -7.16 4.92
C ASP A 72 14.53 -8.34 5.59
N ALA A 73 13.26 -8.15 5.98
CA ALA A 73 12.47 -9.20 6.61
C ALA A 73 12.09 -10.29 5.59
N PRO A 74 12.37 -11.58 5.88
CA PRO A 74 11.94 -12.67 5.01
C PRO A 74 10.44 -12.64 4.75
N HIS A 75 10.00 -12.98 3.52
CA HIS A 75 8.58 -13.04 3.16
C HIS A 75 7.73 -13.90 4.11
N ARG A 76 8.33 -14.95 4.69
CA ARG A 76 7.67 -15.83 5.67
C ARG A 76 7.41 -15.16 7.03
N GLN A 77 8.06 -14.05 7.33
CA GLN A 77 7.86 -13.27 8.56
C GLN A 77 6.85 -12.13 8.37
N ALA A 78 6.34 -11.94 7.15
CA ALA A 78 5.30 -10.95 6.91
C ALA A 78 4.04 -11.30 7.71
N VAL A 79 3.44 -10.30 8.35
CA VAL A 79 2.29 -10.49 9.23
C VAL A 79 1.02 -10.12 8.46
N LEU A 80 0.11 -11.08 8.33
CA LEU A 80 -1.22 -10.81 7.78
C LEU A 80 -1.98 -9.83 8.67
N LYS A 81 -2.46 -8.74 8.08
CA LYS A 81 -3.37 -7.76 8.68
C LYS A 81 -4.74 -7.92 8.03
N PHE A 82 -5.56 -8.77 8.65
CA PHE A 82 -6.92 -9.06 8.20
C PHE A 82 -7.87 -9.25 9.41
N PRO A 83 -9.06 -8.65 9.42
CA PRO A 83 -9.53 -7.62 8.48
C PRO A 83 -8.63 -6.37 8.55
N TYR A 84 -8.47 -5.69 7.41
CA TYR A 84 -7.73 -4.43 7.39
C TYR A 84 -8.52 -3.36 8.17
N PRO A 85 -7.90 -2.33 8.79
CA PRO A 85 -8.61 -1.42 9.70
C PRO A 85 -9.92 -0.81 9.18
N TRP A 86 -10.03 -0.49 7.88
CA TRP A 86 -11.26 0.05 7.31
C TRP A 86 -12.36 -1.01 7.08
N ASP A 87 -12.02 -2.30 7.14
CA ASP A 87 -12.95 -3.44 7.05
C ASP A 87 -13.29 -4.03 8.44
N GLN A 88 -12.75 -3.46 9.54
CA GLN A 88 -12.98 -3.97 10.91
C GLN A 88 -14.41 -3.72 11.41
N VAL A 89 -15.02 -2.62 10.98
CA VAL A 89 -16.39 -2.25 11.30
C VAL A 89 -17.10 -1.96 9.99
N CYS A 90 -17.83 -2.94 9.49
CA CYS A 90 -18.74 -2.72 8.39
C CYS A 90 -20.04 -2.11 8.96
N PRO A 91 -20.62 -1.06 8.35
CA PRO A 91 -21.99 -0.65 8.66
C PRO A 91 -22.93 -1.85 8.52
N ASP A 92 -23.91 -1.99 9.42
CA ASP A 92 -24.92 -3.06 9.37
C ASP A 92 -25.74 -3.00 8.08
N ALA A 93 -25.26 -3.60 6.99
CA ALA A 93 -25.96 -3.54 5.70
C ALA A 93 -25.57 -4.65 4.71
N ILE A 94 -25.54 -5.93 5.11
CA ILE A 94 -25.93 -7.07 4.24
C ILE A 94 -26.50 -8.22 5.11
N SER A 95 -27.57 -7.95 5.86
CA SER A 95 -28.37 -9.01 6.50
C SER A 95 -29.85 -8.94 6.16
N GLN A 96 -30.23 -8.17 5.12
CA GLN A 96 -31.58 -8.19 4.56
C GLN A 96 -31.57 -8.05 3.03
N GLN A 97 -31.30 -9.16 2.34
CA GLN A 97 -31.83 -9.48 1.01
C GLN A 97 -31.44 -10.93 0.70
N SER A 98 -32.20 -11.85 1.30
CA SER A 98 -32.30 -13.27 0.93
C SER A 98 -33.76 -13.58 0.63
#